data_AF-A0A9P7AG20-F1
#
_entry.id   AF-A0A9P7AG20-F1
#
_cell.length_a   1.000
_cell.length_b   1.000
_cell.length_c   1.000
_cell.angle_alpha   90.00
_cell.angle_beta   90.00
_cell.angle_gamma   90.00
#
_symmetry.space_group_name_H-M   'P 1'
#
loop_
_entity.id
_entity.type
_entity.pdbx_description
1 polymer ?
#
loop_
_entity_poly.entity_id
_entity_poly.type
_entity_poly.pdbx_seq_one_letter_code
_entity_poly.pdbx_strand_id
1 'polypeptide(L)'
;MSGGESDDASITFLPLPSTFDHMDPDHWARLSGTIQSWLLTFTDAVTPEWTWGRDAFWYAFVAANPDFPNGKWAFWDPRIPLEGQFIEEWVECGINLPVEDADEELTTPLTHSDTRDLIWGEFSRHIALFYPYRLISTT
;
A
#
# COMPACT_ATOMS: atom_id res chain seq x y z
N MET A 1 -17.03 0.09 -33.92
CA MET A 1 -16.00 0.58 -33.00
C MET A 1 -16.75 1.32 -31.91
N SER A 2 -17.11 0.63 -30.84
CA SER A 2 -17.83 1.23 -29.72
C SER A 2 -16.78 1.71 -28.74
N GLY A 3 -16.73 3.02 -28.52
CA GLY A 3 -15.92 3.64 -27.49
C GLY A 3 -16.71 3.79 -26.19
N GLY A 4 -15.98 3.81 -25.09
CA GLY A 4 -16.30 4.64 -23.93
C GLY A 4 -17.20 4.03 -22.88
N GLU A 5 -16.68 3.05 -22.16
CA GLU A 5 -16.89 3.01 -20.71
C GLU A 5 -15.48 3.02 -20.12
N SER A 6 -15.00 4.21 -19.76
CA SER A 6 -13.96 4.28 -18.74
C SER A 6 -14.56 3.57 -17.55
N ASP A 7 -13.98 2.45 -17.16
CA ASP A 7 -14.23 1.75 -15.90
C ASP A 7 -13.83 2.71 -14.76
N ASP A 8 -14.61 3.77 -14.57
CA ASP A 8 -14.42 4.82 -13.58
C ASP A 8 -14.92 4.26 -12.26
N ALA A 9 -14.20 3.26 -11.75
CA ALA A 9 -14.41 2.72 -10.43
C ALA A 9 -14.08 3.83 -9.43
N SER A 10 -15.11 4.57 -9.00
CA SER A 10 -14.96 5.62 -7.99
C SER A 10 -14.17 5.07 -6.78
N ILE A 11 -13.18 5.81 -6.31
CA ILE A 11 -12.32 5.39 -5.19
C ILE A 11 -13.18 5.20 -3.94
N THR A 12 -13.29 3.96 -3.45
CA THR A 12 -14.17 3.60 -2.32
C THR A 12 -13.46 3.45 -0.98
N PHE A 13 -12.14 3.32 -1.00
CA PHE A 13 -11.33 3.12 0.21
C PHE A 13 -10.82 4.44 0.82
N LEU A 14 -11.10 5.58 0.18
CA LEU A 14 -10.77 6.92 0.64
C LEU A 14 -12.02 7.79 0.74
N PRO A 15 -12.02 8.81 1.63
CA PRO A 15 -11.00 9.07 2.65
C PRO A 15 -10.99 8.00 3.74
N LEU A 16 -9.88 7.89 4.46
CA LEU A 16 -9.78 6.99 5.60
C LEU A 16 -10.68 7.49 6.76
N PRO A 17 -11.20 6.57 7.59
CA PRO A 17 -11.93 6.94 8.81
C PRO A 17 -11.08 7.80 9.75
N SER A 18 -11.72 8.70 10.51
CA SER A 18 -11.05 9.49 11.56
C SER A 18 -10.46 8.63 12.68
N THR A 19 -10.93 7.39 12.81
CA THR A 19 -10.46 6.39 13.76
C THR A 19 -9.33 5.52 13.21
N PHE A 20 -8.86 5.75 11.97
CA PHE A 20 -7.76 5.00 11.40
C PHE A 20 -6.47 5.32 12.17
N ASP A 21 -5.89 4.29 12.76
CA ASP A 21 -4.60 4.32 13.46
C ASP A 21 -3.58 3.60 12.58
N HIS A 22 -2.58 4.33 12.09
CA HIS A 22 -1.53 3.78 11.23
C HIS A 22 -0.53 2.91 12.00
N MET A 23 -0.60 2.87 13.33
CA MET A 23 0.21 1.96 14.14
C MET A 23 -0.49 0.61 14.37
N ASP A 24 -1.79 0.52 14.08
CA ASP A 24 -2.57 -0.69 14.24
C ASP A 24 -2.54 -1.56 12.96
N PRO A 25 -1.94 -2.76 12.99
CA PRO A 25 -1.93 -3.65 11.83
C PRO A 25 -3.33 -4.09 11.37
N ASP A 26 -4.31 -4.16 12.27
CA ASP A 26 -5.67 -4.57 11.90
C ASP A 26 -6.36 -3.51 11.04
N HIS A 27 -6.06 -2.22 11.25
CA HIS A 27 -6.54 -1.14 10.40
C HIS A 27 -5.96 -1.24 8.99
N TRP A 28 -4.66 -1.51 8.88
CA TRP A 28 -4.00 -1.75 7.60
C TRP A 28 -4.54 -3.00 6.89
N ALA A 29 -4.82 -4.08 7.61
CA ALA A 29 -5.39 -5.30 7.03
C ALA A 29 -6.79 -5.06 6.45
N ARG A 30 -7.61 -4.24 7.12
CA ARG A 30 -8.93 -3.84 6.60
C ARG A 30 -8.80 -2.94 5.38
N LEU A 31 -7.83 -2.01 5.40
CA LEU A 31 -7.57 -1.12 4.28
C LEU A 31 -7.10 -1.89 3.04
N SER A 32 -6.12 -2.79 3.18
CA SER A 32 -5.63 -3.61 2.07
C SER A 32 -6.75 -4.50 1.49
N GLY A 33 -7.62 -5.06 2.32
CA GLY A 33 -8.81 -5.79 1.85
C GLY A 33 -9.80 -4.92 1.06
N THR A 34 -9.98 -3.66 1.47
CA THR A 34 -10.85 -2.71 0.77
C THR A 34 -10.24 -2.29 -0.58
N ILE A 35 -8.94 -2.00 -0.61
CA ILE A 35 -8.21 -1.68 -1.84
C ILE A 35 -8.21 -2.88 -2.80
N GLN A 36 -7.99 -4.10 -2.31
CA GLN A 36 -8.10 -5.31 -3.12
C GLN A 36 -9.49 -5.42 -3.74
N SER A 37 -10.55 -5.24 -2.94
CA SER A 37 -11.92 -5.30 -3.45
C SER A 37 -12.18 -4.27 -4.56
N TRP A 38 -11.61 -3.07 -4.44
CA TRP A 38 -11.67 -2.02 -5.45
C TRP A 38 -10.83 -2.36 -6.71
N LEU A 39 -9.60 -2.86 -6.56
CA LEU A 39 -8.77 -3.27 -7.70
C LEU A 39 -9.43 -4.37 -8.54
N LEU A 40 -10.16 -5.26 -7.89
CA LEU A 40 -10.85 -6.38 -8.54
C LEU A 40 -12.13 -5.95 -9.27
N THR A 41 -12.56 -4.69 -9.17
CA THR A 41 -13.66 -4.17 -10.00
C THR A 41 -13.21 -3.79 -11.40
N PHE A 42 -11.92 -3.49 -11.60
CA PHE A 42 -11.39 -3.16 -12.91
C PHE A 42 -11.33 -4.41 -13.79
N THR A 43 -11.76 -4.28 -15.04
CA THR A 43 -11.61 -5.34 -16.05
C THR A 43 -10.21 -5.40 -16.64
N ASP A 44 -9.51 -4.26 -16.69
CA ASP A 44 -8.19 -4.11 -17.32
C ASP A 44 -7.13 -3.62 -16.32
N ALA A 45 -6.17 -4.49 -16.01
CA ALA A 45 -5.04 -4.23 -15.09
C ALA A 45 -3.92 -3.36 -15.68
N VAL A 46 -4.27 -2.38 -16.52
CA VAL A 46 -3.33 -1.51 -17.24
C VAL A 46 -3.68 -0.02 -17.13
N THR A 47 -4.76 0.33 -16.45
CA THR A 47 -5.10 1.74 -16.22
C THR A 47 -4.14 2.35 -15.19
N PRO A 48 -3.83 3.66 -15.32
CA PRO A 48 -3.04 4.38 -14.31
C PRO A 48 -3.65 4.28 -12.92
N GLU A 49 -4.98 4.32 -12.81
CA GLU A 49 -5.74 4.20 -11.56
C GLU A 49 -5.53 2.82 -10.92
N TRP A 50 -5.60 1.76 -11.72
CA TRP A 50 -5.37 0.41 -11.23
C TRP A 50 -3.93 0.23 -10.75
N THR A 51 -2.95 0.76 -11.51
CA THR A 51 -1.53 0.70 -11.15
C THR A 51 -1.28 1.47 -9.85
N TRP A 52 -1.83 2.68 -9.74
CA TRP A 52 -1.79 3.47 -8.52
C TRP A 52 -2.42 2.74 -7.33
N GLY A 53 -3.58 2.13 -7.50
CA GLY A 53 -4.22 1.39 -6.41
C GLY A 53 -3.49 0.09 -6.04
N ARG A 54 -2.84 -0.58 -7.00
CA ARG A 54 -1.99 -1.75 -6.73
C ARG A 54 -0.83 -1.38 -5.82
N ASP A 55 -0.16 -0.27 -6.11
CA ASP A 55 0.93 0.21 -5.27
C ASP A 55 0.40 0.61 -3.87
N ALA A 56 -0.77 1.27 -3.81
CA ALA A 56 -1.46 1.58 -2.54
C ALA A 56 -1.81 0.31 -1.73
N PHE A 57 -2.24 -0.76 -2.42
CA PHE A 57 -2.50 -2.06 -1.82
C PHE A 57 -1.24 -2.63 -1.19
N TRP A 58 -0.09 -2.58 -1.89
CA TRP A 58 1.16 -3.13 -1.39
C TRP A 58 1.67 -2.40 -0.15
N TYR A 59 1.59 -1.08 -0.10
CA TYR A 59 1.86 -0.33 1.13
C TYR A 59 0.98 -0.81 2.29
N ALA A 60 -0.34 -0.88 2.09
CA ALA A 60 -1.27 -1.29 3.13
C ALA A 60 -1.05 -2.76 3.58
N PHE A 61 -0.73 -3.65 2.64
CA PHE A 61 -0.49 -5.06 2.91
C PHE A 61 0.79 -5.28 3.73
N VAL A 62 1.88 -4.59 3.37
CA VAL A 62 3.15 -4.67 4.10
C VAL A 62 3.04 -4.03 5.48
N ALA A 63 2.33 -2.90 5.62
CA ALA A 63 2.09 -2.30 6.94
C ALA A 63 1.28 -3.22 7.89
N ALA A 64 0.34 -3.99 7.34
CA ALA A 64 -0.37 -5.03 8.09
C ALA A 64 0.54 -6.22 8.45
N ASN A 65 1.49 -6.56 7.58
CA ASN A 65 2.37 -7.73 7.70
C ASN A 65 3.85 -7.36 7.51
N PRO A 66 4.50 -6.66 8.48
CA PRO A 66 5.88 -6.18 8.32
C PRO A 66 6.91 -7.29 8.08
N ASP A 67 6.62 -8.53 8.47
CA ASP A 67 7.50 -9.68 8.25
C ASP A 67 7.42 -10.26 6.82
N PHE A 68 6.55 -9.74 5.95
CA PHE A 68 6.48 -10.18 4.55
C PHE A 68 7.83 -9.94 3.83
N PRO A 69 8.36 -10.87 3.01
CA PRO A 69 7.82 -12.19 2.65
C PRO A 69 8.38 -13.35 3.48
N ASN A 70 8.92 -13.12 4.69
CA ASN A 70 9.59 -14.12 5.51
C ASN A 70 8.77 -14.61 6.75
N GLY A 71 7.67 -13.93 7.09
CA GLY A 71 6.73 -14.30 8.16
C GLY A 71 5.49 -15.10 7.74
N LYS A 72 4.37 -14.81 8.39
CA LYS A 72 3.04 -15.31 8.01
C LYS A 72 2.16 -14.13 7.65
N TRP A 73 1.38 -14.27 6.58
CA TRP A 73 0.47 -13.25 6.11
C TRP A 73 -0.78 -13.90 5.52
N ALA A 74 -1.84 -13.12 5.41
CA ALA A 74 -3.04 -13.55 4.71
C ALA A 74 -2.76 -13.68 3.21
N PHE A 75 -3.36 -14.68 2.56
CA PHE A 75 -3.31 -14.77 1.10
C PHE A 75 -4.03 -13.56 0.49
N TRP A 76 -3.38 -12.92 -0.49
CA TRP A 76 -4.03 -11.93 -1.36
C TRP A 76 -4.51 -12.60 -2.66
N ASP A 77 -5.35 -11.90 -3.42
CA ASP A 77 -5.83 -12.40 -4.72
C ASP A 77 -4.69 -12.36 -5.77
N PRO A 78 -4.36 -13.47 -6.44
CA PRO A 78 -3.23 -13.53 -7.39
C PRO A 78 -3.40 -12.66 -8.63
N ARG A 79 -4.60 -12.09 -8.86
CA ARG A 79 -4.80 -11.05 -9.88
C ARG A 79 -4.11 -9.74 -9.55
N ILE A 80 -3.65 -9.56 -8.30
CA ILE A 80 -2.80 -8.44 -7.89
C ILE A 80 -1.34 -8.94 -7.93
N PRO A 81 -0.56 -8.56 -8.96
CA PRO A 81 0.81 -9.00 -9.12
C PRO A 81 1.73 -8.28 -8.13
N LEU A 82 2.81 -8.97 -7.75
CA LEU A 82 3.95 -8.42 -7.02
C LEU A 82 4.79 -7.55 -7.96
N GLU A 83 4.23 -6.42 -8.35
CA GLU A 83 4.83 -5.47 -9.27
C GLU A 83 4.69 -4.05 -8.72
N GLY A 84 5.68 -3.22 -9.02
CA GLY A 84 5.77 -1.85 -8.56
C GLY A 84 7.02 -1.63 -7.72
N GLN A 85 7.62 -0.45 -7.88
CA GLN A 85 8.93 -0.13 -7.32
C GLN A 85 9.03 -0.47 -5.83
N PHE A 86 8.05 -0.06 -5.03
CA PHE A 86 8.04 -0.31 -3.59
C PHE A 86 8.08 -1.81 -3.24
N ILE A 87 7.20 -2.62 -3.84
CA ILE A 87 7.06 -4.03 -3.45
C ILE A 87 8.22 -4.89 -3.97
N GLU A 88 8.74 -4.54 -5.15
CA GLU A 88 9.93 -5.19 -5.72
C GLU A 88 11.16 -4.92 -4.83
N GLU A 89 11.42 -3.66 -4.48
CA GLU A 89 12.50 -3.28 -3.55
C GLU A 89 12.32 -3.94 -2.18
N TRP A 90 11.08 -3.99 -1.67
CA TRP A 90 10.76 -4.63 -0.39
C TRP A 90 11.08 -6.13 -0.39
N VAL A 91 10.71 -6.84 -1.45
CA VAL A 91 10.96 -8.30 -1.59
C VAL A 91 12.44 -8.59 -1.83
N GLU A 92 13.14 -7.76 -2.61
CA GLU A 92 14.54 -7.98 -2.96
C GLU A 92 15.51 -7.63 -1.81
N CYS A 93 15.30 -6.50 -1.13
CA CYS A 93 16.23 -6.01 -0.11
C CYS A 93 15.82 -6.37 1.33
N GLY A 94 14.57 -6.76 1.56
CA GLY A 94 14.00 -6.86 2.90
C GLY A 94 14.09 -5.52 3.64
N ILE A 95 13.90 -5.51 4.96
CA ILE A 95 13.91 -4.33 5.85
C ILE A 95 15.31 -3.65 5.96
N ASN A 96 16.02 -3.46 4.86
CA ASN A 96 17.30 -2.74 4.77
C ASN A 96 17.12 -1.52 3.88
N LEU A 97 16.14 -0.68 4.18
CA LEU A 97 16.08 0.63 3.55
C LEU A 97 17.29 1.44 4.05
N PRO A 98 18.09 2.03 3.15
CA PRO A 98 19.28 2.75 3.54
C PRO A 98 18.84 3.98 4.34
N VAL A 99 19.15 3.98 5.64
CA VAL A 99 19.16 5.23 6.40
C VAL A 99 20.33 6.02 5.81
N GLU A 100 20.04 7.17 5.19
CA GLU A 100 21.01 7.99 4.43
C GLU A 100 22.22 8.49 5.26
N ASP A 101 22.34 8.12 6.55
CA ASP A 101 23.34 8.58 7.51
C ASP A 101 23.95 7.48 8.41
N ALA A 102 23.89 6.19 8.04
CA ALA A 102 24.51 5.12 8.85
C ALA A 102 25.84 4.63 8.25
N ASP A 103 26.92 4.86 9.01
CA ASP A 103 28.23 4.20 8.87
C ASP A 103 28.04 2.69 8.60
N GLU A 104 28.91 2.12 7.75
CA GLU A 104 28.94 0.71 7.33
C GLU A 104 29.18 -0.28 8.50
N GLU A 105 28.29 -0.36 9.50
CA GLU A 105 28.33 -1.43 10.50
C GLU A 105 26.95 -1.61 11.17
N LEU A 106 26.26 -2.71 10.82
CA LEU A 106 24.99 -3.20 11.37
C LEU A 106 23.73 -2.38 11.04
N THR A 107 23.10 -2.69 9.91
CA THR A 107 21.67 -2.41 9.71
C THR A 107 20.86 -3.21 10.76
N THR A 108 20.52 -2.56 11.86
CA THR A 108 19.54 -3.14 12.79
C THR A 108 18.21 -3.29 12.04
N PRO A 109 17.55 -4.46 12.09
CA PRO A 109 16.24 -4.62 11.46
C PRO A 109 15.29 -3.57 12.03
N LEU A 110 14.59 -2.82 11.17
CA LEU A 110 13.59 -1.85 11.65
C LEU A 110 12.55 -2.58 12.51
N THR A 111 12.11 -1.93 13.58
CA THR A 111 11.01 -2.48 14.35
C THR A 111 9.72 -2.40 13.52
N HIS A 112 8.73 -3.25 13.84
CA HIS A 112 7.43 -3.20 13.17
C HIS A 112 6.74 -1.83 13.29
N SER A 113 7.03 -1.08 14.37
CA SER A 113 6.55 0.29 14.59
C SER A 113 7.16 1.23 13.56
N ASP A 114 8.50 1.24 13.45
CA ASP A 114 9.23 2.13 12.53
C ASP A 114 8.88 1.82 11.07
N THR A 115 8.70 0.55 10.74
CA THR A 115 8.22 0.13 9.42
C THR A 115 6.86 0.73 9.09
N ARG A 116 5.90 0.72 10.02
CA ARG A 116 4.56 1.28 9.79
C ARG A 116 4.58 2.80 9.67
N ASP A 117 5.39 3.48 10.49
CA ASP A 117 5.57 4.92 10.39
C ASP A 117 6.17 5.33 9.03
N LEU A 118 7.17 4.59 8.56
CA LEU A 118 7.78 4.83 7.25
C LEU A 118 6.77 4.58 6.12
N ILE A 119 6.07 3.46 6.15
CA ILE A 119 5.05 3.12 5.16
C ILE A 119 3.92 4.15 5.17
N TRP A 120 3.52 4.66 6.34
CA TRP A 120 2.51 5.71 6.41
C TRP A 120 2.92 6.98 5.64
N GLY A 121 4.20 7.37 5.73
CA GLY A 121 4.76 8.49 4.98
C GLY A 121 4.68 8.27 3.46
N GLU A 122 5.19 7.13 2.98
CA GLU A 122 5.17 6.80 1.56
C GLU A 122 3.75 6.58 1.01
N PHE A 123 2.90 5.89 1.77
CA PHE A 123 1.50 5.70 1.43
C PHE A 123 0.79 7.04 1.27
N SER A 124 0.95 7.96 2.23
CA SER A 124 0.32 9.27 2.18
C SER A 124 0.76 10.07 0.95
N ARG A 125 2.05 10.03 0.62
CA ARG A 125 2.62 10.69 -0.56
C ARG A 125 2.09 10.08 -1.86
N HIS A 126 1.99 8.75 -1.92
CA HIS A 126 1.46 8.02 -3.05
C HIS A 126 -0.03 8.29 -3.29
N ILE A 127 -0.83 8.28 -2.21
CA ILE A 127 -2.27 8.56 -2.30
C ILE A 127 -2.54 9.98 -2.84
N ALA A 128 -1.72 10.96 -2.46
CA ALA A 128 -1.87 12.34 -2.92
C ALA A 128 -1.76 12.52 -4.45
N LEU A 129 -1.23 11.53 -5.19
CA LEU A 129 -1.12 11.58 -6.65
C LEU A 129 -2.48 11.55 -7.36
N PHE A 130 -3.42 10.76 -6.86
CA PHE A 130 -4.77 10.60 -7.43
C PHE A 130 -5.90 11.07 -6.50
N TYR A 131 -5.57 11.39 -5.24
CA TYR A 131 -6.51 11.87 -4.25
C TYR A 131 -5.98 13.14 -3.56
N PRO A 132 -6.19 14.34 -4.14
CA PRO A 132 -5.66 15.60 -3.60
C PRO A 132 -6.45 16.15 -2.39
N TYR A 133 -7.35 15.35 -1.82
CA TYR A 133 -8.15 15.72 -0.66
C TYR A 133 -7.54 15.20 0.64
N ARG A 134 -8.11 15.56 1.80
CA ARG A 134 -7.60 15.10 3.10
C ARG A 134 -7.70 13.58 3.20
N LEU A 135 -6.57 12.93 3.49
CA LEU A 135 -6.49 11.48 3.64
C LEU A 135 -7.37 10.97 4.79
N ILE A 136 -7.36 11.66 5.93
CA ILE A 136 -8.23 11.35 7.07
C ILE A 136 -9.48 12.22 7.02
N SER A 137 -10.64 11.58 7.17
CA SER A 137 -11.94 12.27 7.27
C SER A 137 -11.98 13.15 8.53
N THR A 138 -12.41 14.40 8.38
CA THR A 138 -12.79 15.23 9.52
C THR A 138 -14.26 14.98 9.83
N THR A 139 -14.55 14.26 10.91
CA THR A 139 -15.90 14.14 11.48
C THR A 139 -16.42 15.50 11.93
#